data_AF-A0A7K2JJ09-F1
#
_entry.id   AF-A0A7K2JJ09-F1
#
_cell.length_a   1.000
_cell.length_b   1.000
_cell.length_c   1.000
_cell.angle_alpha   90.00
_cell.angle_beta   90.00
_cell.angle_gamma   90.00
#
_symmetry.space_group_name_H-M   'P 1'
#
loop_
_entity.id
_entity.type
_entity.pdbx_description
1 polymer ?
#
loop_
_entity_poly.entity_id
_entity_poly.type
_entity_poly.pdbx_seq_one_letter_code
_entity_poly.pdbx_strand_id
1 'polypeptide(L)' 'MTLPKPLKNALIVVLAYACAVLILRYRRDNMDWGPALLIGLIVTPLTLLMSAGRDRLMGKARRAGERARERRRGHAAE' A
#
# COMPACT_ATOMS: atom_id res chain seq x y z
N MET A 1 8.30 21.14 -7.66
CA MET A 1 9.07 20.56 -6.54
C MET A 1 8.69 19.10 -6.37
N THR A 2 9.54 18.16 -6.78
CA THR A 2 9.29 16.73 -6.66
C THR A 2 9.71 16.28 -5.26
N LEU A 3 8.81 15.64 -4.53
CA LEU A 3 9.13 15.12 -3.20
C LEU A 3 10.24 14.05 -3.33
N PRO A 4 11.32 14.11 -2.55
CA PRO A 4 12.34 13.06 -2.53
C PRO A 4 11.67 11.71 -2.28
N LYS A 5 12.01 10.70 -3.10
CA LYS A 5 11.54 9.31 -2.93
C LYS A 5 11.59 8.80 -1.47
N PRO A 6 12.68 9.01 -0.71
CA PRO A 6 12.71 8.57 0.69
C PRO A 6 11.70 9.31 1.56
N LEU A 7 11.50 10.62 1.34
CA LEU A 7 10.53 11.42 2.09
C LEU A 7 9.10 10.97 1.81
N LYS A 8 8.78 10.64 0.56
CA LYS A 8 7.45 10.09 0.20
C LYS A 8 7.18 8.76 0.90
N ASN A 9 8.19 7.88 0.93
CA ASN A 9 8.06 6.59 1.61
C ASN A 9 7.90 6.76 3.12
N ALA A 10 8.70 7.63 3.75
CA ALA A 10 8.57 7.94 5.17
C ALA A 10 7.17 8.49 5.51
N LEU A 11 6.63 9.37 4.66
CA LEU A 11 5.30 9.91 4.84
C LEU A 11 4.22 8.81 4.75
N ILE A 12 4.34 7.90 3.80
CA ILE A 12 3.43 6.75 3.64
C ILE A 12 3.50 5.84 4.87
N VAL A 13 4.70 5.56 5.39
CA VAL A 13 4.90 4.76 6.61
C VAL A 13 4.19 5.40 7.80
N VAL A 14 4.40 6.70 8.00
CA VAL A 14 3.79 7.44 9.12
C VAL A 14 2.26 7.48 8.98
N LEU A 15 1.75 7.72 7.77
CA LEU A 15 0.31 7.75 7.53
C LEU A 15 -0.35 6.38 7.77
N ALA A 16 0.31 5.31 7.32
CA ALA A 16 -0.14 3.94 7.53
C ALA A 16 -0.17 3.57 9.02
N TYR A 17 0.88 3.96 9.76
CA TYR A 17 0.95 3.79 11.22
C TYR A 17 -0.21 4.52 11.91
N ALA A 18 -0.40 5.80 11.61
CA ALA A 18 -1.46 6.61 12.21
C ALA A 18 -2.85 6.03 11.92
N CYS A 19 -3.14 5.64 10.66
CA CYS A 19 -4.40 5.01 10.31
C CYS A 19 -4.62 3.67 11.02
N ALA A 20 -3.59 2.83 11.14
CA ALA A 20 -3.70 1.55 11.82
C ALA A 20 -4.02 1.72 13.32
N VAL A 21 -3.31 2.62 13.99
CA VAL A 21 -3.55 2.96 15.41
C VAL A 21 -4.96 3.51 15.60
N LEU A 22 -5.40 4.43 14.74
CA LEU A 22 -6.75 5.01 14.82
C LEU A 22 -7.85 3.96 14.57
N ILE A 23 -7.68 3.07 13.60
CA ILE A 23 -8.63 1.98 13.35
C ILE A 23 -8.70 1.04 14.56
N LEU A 24 -7.56 0.66 15.14
CA LEU A 24 -7.53 -0.20 16.32
C LEU A 24 -8.18 0.47 17.53
N ARG A 25 -7.93 1.76 17.73
CA ARG A 25 -8.51 2.57 18.81
C ARG A 25 -10.03 2.70 18.70
N TYR A 26 -10.52 3.07 17.53
CA TYR A 26 -11.94 3.42 17.34
C TYR A 26 -12.82 2.23 16.98
N ARG A 27 -12.27 1.17 16.37
CA ARG A 27 -13.06 0.02 15.90
C ARG A 27 -13.11 -1.14 16.90
N ARG A 28 -12.20 -1.18 17.88
CA ARG A 28 -12.10 -2.25 18.87
C ARG A 28 -12.33 -1.70 20.28
N ASP A 29 -13.56 -1.26 20.54
CA ASP A 29 -14.07 -0.88 21.87
C ASP A 29 -13.10 -0.07 22.75
N ASN A 30 -12.64 1.09 22.25
CA ASN A 30 -11.81 2.01 23.04
C ASN A 30 -10.57 1.32 23.67
N MET A 31 -9.92 0.41 22.94
CA MET A 31 -8.67 -0.22 23.39
C MET A 31 -7.63 0.83 23.83
N ASP A 32 -6.99 0.60 24.97
CA ASP A 32 -6.08 1.57 25.59
C ASP A 32 -4.93 1.99 24.67
N TRP A 33 -4.45 3.22 24.85
CA TRP A 33 -3.43 3.83 23.98
C TRP A 33 -2.14 3.00 23.90
N GLY A 34 -1.71 2.40 25.01
CA GLY A 34 -0.50 1.55 25.07
C GLY A 34 -0.55 0.36 24.10
N PRO A 35 -1.54 -0.54 24.23
CA PRO A 35 -1.70 -1.66 23.30
C PRO A 35 -1.94 -1.19 21.86
N ALA A 36 -2.69 -0.11 21.63
CA ALA A 36 -2.94 0.41 20.29
C ALA A 36 -1.65 0.87 19.59
N LEU A 37 -0.74 1.53 20.31
CA LEU A 37 0.56 1.97 19.80
C LEU A 37 1.50 0.79 19.50
N LEU A 38 1.54 -0.22 20.38
CA LEU A 38 2.33 -1.43 20.21
C LEU A 38 1.86 -2.27 19.03
N ILE A 39 0.55 -2.49 18.91
CA ILE A 39 -0.02 -3.22 17.79
C ILE A 39 0.17 -2.42 16.50
N GLY A 40 -0.03 -1.10 16.53
CA GLY A 40 0.29 -0.21 15.40
C GLY A 40 1.74 -0.34 14.93
N LEU A 41 2.69 -0.49 15.86
CA LEU A 41 4.11 -0.67 15.56
C LEU A 41 4.39 -1.98 14.83
N ILE A 42 3.64 -3.05 15.13
CA ILE A 42 3.76 -4.35 14.45
C ILE A 42 2.98 -4.36 13.12
N VAL A 43 1.82 -3.70 13.07
CA VAL A 43 0.96 -3.63 11.89
C VAL A 43 1.57 -2.75 10.79
N THR A 44 2.36 -1.74 11.14
CA THR A 44 3.02 -0.84 10.17
C THR A 44 4.01 -1.54 9.25
N PRO A 45 5.01 -2.32 9.74
CA PRO A 45 5.87 -3.09 8.85
C PRO A 45 5.08 -4.14 8.06
N LEU A 46 4.03 -4.73 8.66
CA LEU A 46 3.17 -5.69 7.98
C LEU A 46 2.41 -5.06 6.80
N THR A 47 1.84 -3.87 7.00
CA THR A 47 1.12 -3.13 5.95
C THR A 47 2.07 -2.62 4.86
N LEU A 48 3.28 -2.20 5.20
CA LEU A 48 4.31 -1.86 4.21
C LEU A 48 4.72 -3.07 3.39
N LEU A 49 4.93 -4.22 4.03
CA LEU A 49 5.29 -5.47 3.35
C LEU A 49 4.16 -5.92 2.41
N MET A 50 2.91 -5.79 2.87
CA MET A 50 1.73 -6.08 2.09
C MET A 50 1.54 -5.10 0.91
N SER A 51 1.86 -3.82 1.12
CA SER A 51 1.85 -2.80 0.05
C SER A 51 2.89 -3.09 -1.01
N ALA A 52 4.12 -3.46 -0.62
CA ALA A 52 5.16 -3.86 -1.56
C ALA A 52 4.77 -5.10 -2.36
N GLY A 53 4.10 -6.06 -1.72
CA GLY A 53 3.51 -7.23 -2.39
C GLY A 53 2.41 -6.85 -3.39
N ARG A 54 1.51 -5.94 -3.00
CA ARG A 54 0.45 -5.40 -3.87
C ARG A 54 1.03 -4.69 -5.09
N ASP A 55 2.05 -3.86 -4.93
CA ASP A 55 2.67 -3.16 -6.06
C ASP A 55 3.31 -4.12 -7.06
N ARG A 56 3.93 -5.22 -6.58
CA ARG A 56 4.40 -6.29 -7.46
C ARG A 56 3.26 -6.99 -8.21
N LEU A 57 2.15 -7.28 -7.54
CA LEU A 57 0.98 -7.91 -8.16
C LEU A 57 0.31 -6.98 -9.18
N MET A 58 0.11 -5.71 -8.84
CA MET A 58 -0.44 -4.68 -9.73
C MET A 58 0.49 -4.43 -10.92
N GLY A 59 1.80 -4.47 -10.72
CA GLY A 59 2.77 -4.42 -11.82
C GLY A 59 2.63 -5.58 -12.79
N LYS A 60 2.39 -6.80 -12.30
CA LYS A 60 2.11 -7.97 -13.16
C LYS A 60 0.79 -7.82 -13.91
N ALA A 61 -0.27 -7.38 -13.22
CA ALA A 61 -1.58 -7.16 -13.83
C ALA A 61 -1.53 -6.07 -14.91
N ARG A 62 -0.79 -4.99 -14.67
CA ARG A 62 -0.59 -3.91 -15.64
C ARG A 62 0.14 -4.38 -16.89
N ARG A 63 1.22 -5.16 -16.74
CA ARG A 63 1.94 -5.77 -17.88
C ARG A 63 1.07 -6.77 -18.65
N ALA A 64 0.21 -7.51 -17.96
CA ALA A 64 -0.75 -8.41 -18.61
C ALA A 64 -1.79 -7.62 -19.42
N GLY A 65 -2.28 -6.50 -18.89
CA GLY A 65 -3.18 -5.58 -19.59
C GLY A 65 -2.51 -4.89 -20.79
N GLU A 66 -1.25 -4.50 -20.67
CA GLU A 66 -0.46 -3.92 -21.78
C GLU A 66 -0.27 -4.93 -22.91
N ARG A 67 0.11 -6.17 -22.59
CA ARG A 67 0.20 -7.26 -23.59
C ARG A 67 -1.14 -7.58 -24.25
N ALA A 68 -2.24 -7.54 -23.49
CA ALA A 68 -3.58 -7.74 -24.04
C ALA A 68 -4.00 -6.62 -25.00
N ARG A 69 -3.58 -5.38 -24.72
CA ARG A 69 -3.83 -4.22 -25.59
C ARG A 69 -2.95 -4.24 -26.85
N GLU A 70 -1.69 -4.66 -26.74
CA GLU A 70 -0.80 -4.86 -27.90
C GLU A 70 -1.35 -5.92 -28.86
N ARG A 71 -1.82 -7.06 -28.35
CA ARG A 71 -2.46 -8.10 -29.19
C ARG A 71 -3.71 -7.60 -29.93
N ARG A 72 -4.51 -6.74 -29.30
CA ARG A 72 -5.68 -6.12 -29.95
C ARG A 72 -5.30 -5.08 -31.01
N ARG A 73 -4.18 -4.39 -30.84
CA ARG A 73 -3.66 -3.45 -31.86
C ARG A 73 -3.02 -4.18 -33.04
N GLY A 74 -2.38 -5.32 -32.80
CA GLY A 74 -1.85 -6.19 -33.86
C GLY A 74 -2.94 -6.74 -34.78
N HIS A 75 -4.07 -7.19 -34.22
CA HIS A 75 -5.22 -7.69 -35.00
C HIS A 75 -6.07 -6.61 -35.70
N ALA A 76 -5.86 -5.32 -35.41
CA ALA A 76 -6.56 -4.23 -36.09
C ALA A 76 -5.77 -3.69 -37.30
N ALA A 77 -4.56 -4.23 -37.54
CA ALA A 77 -3.68 -3.87 -38.65
C ALA A 77 -3.58 -4.98 -39.72
N GLU A 78 -4.31 -6.08 -39.54
CA GLU A 78 -4.60 -7.13 -40.55
C GLU A 78 -6.05 -6.99 -41.00
#